data_AF-A0A2B4RA92-F1
#
_entry.id   AF-A0A2B4RA92-F1
#
_cell.length_a   1.000
_cell.length_b   1.000
_cell.length_c   1.000
_cell.angle_alpha   90.00
_cell.angle_beta   90.00
_cell.angle_gamma   90.00
#
_symmetry.space_group_name_H-M   'P 1'
#
loop_
_entity.id
_entity.type
_entity.pdbx_description
1 polymer ?
#
loop_
_entity_poly.entity_id
_entity_poly.type
_entity_poly.pdbx_seq_one_letter_code
_entity_poly.pdbx_strand_id
1 'polypeptide(L)'
;MKCTLFLYTESDSNKAERMMDYFQGKLRNIADMRNIDNILVRNHDFRYELRHSECVVLIGTPQALSLIQKKQQEKDEDDIIFDGKVMHEEFTENKELVKNRLVIVHFAQRTENDWIPNGFDEKRLFHVENGIVPLDGSPTLAHLEYRLKKILLGDDLIV
;
A
#
# COMPACT_ATOMS: atom_id res chain seq x y z
N MET A 1 8.89 15.39 5.74
CA MET A 1 7.64 15.02 5.06
C MET A 1 7.23 13.67 5.60
N LYS A 2 5.92 13.40 5.78
CA LYS A 2 5.47 12.03 6.07
C LYS A 2 5.70 11.14 4.84
N CYS A 3 5.72 9.83 5.02
CA CYS A 3 5.99 8.86 3.99
C CYS A 3 4.82 7.87 3.89
N THR A 4 4.34 7.67 2.67
CA THR A 4 3.39 6.61 2.34
C THR A 4 4.08 5.61 1.43
N LEU A 5 4.14 4.35 1.86
CA LEU A 5 4.74 3.27 1.08
C LEU A 5 3.68 2.52 0.29
N PHE A 6 3.77 2.56 -1.03
CA PHE A 6 2.98 1.78 -1.99
C PHE A 6 3.66 0.46 -2.28
N LEU A 7 2.94 -0.64 -2.02
CA LEU A 7 3.39 -2.00 -2.21
C LEU A 7 2.52 -2.67 -3.27
N TYR A 8 3.13 -3.13 -4.36
CA TYR A 8 2.46 -3.81 -5.47
C TYR A 8 3.44 -4.74 -6.17
N THR A 9 2.92 -5.78 -6.82
CA THR A 9 3.71 -6.68 -7.67
C THR A 9 3.94 -6.06 -9.04
N GLU A 10 4.91 -6.57 -9.79
CA GLU A 10 5.25 -6.05 -11.12
C GLU A 10 4.05 -6.10 -12.08
N SER A 11 3.27 -7.18 -12.00
CA SER A 11 2.05 -7.33 -12.82
C SER A 11 1.00 -6.23 -12.61
N ASP A 12 1.07 -5.53 -11.48
CA ASP A 12 0.15 -4.45 -11.11
C ASP A 12 0.76 -3.05 -11.26
N SER A 13 2.05 -2.95 -11.62
CA SER A 13 2.85 -1.71 -11.62
C SER A 13 2.14 -0.56 -12.34
N ASN A 14 1.75 -0.76 -13.60
CA ASN A 14 1.07 0.26 -14.41
C ASN A 14 -0.18 0.87 -13.76
N LYS A 15 -0.99 0.06 -13.04
CA LYS A 15 -2.21 0.54 -12.38
C LYS A 15 -1.90 1.16 -11.03
N ALA A 16 -0.99 0.54 -10.29
CA ALA A 16 -0.56 0.99 -8.98
C ALA A 16 0.16 2.34 -9.07
N GLU A 17 1.05 2.53 -10.04
CA GLU A 17 1.77 3.78 -10.30
C GLU A 17 0.84 4.92 -10.67
N ARG A 18 -0.14 4.68 -11.55
CA ARG A 18 -1.17 5.70 -11.87
C ARG A 18 -1.94 6.14 -10.64
N MET A 19 -2.28 5.20 -9.75
CA MET A 19 -2.92 5.51 -8.49
C MET A 19 -1.99 6.26 -7.53
N MET A 20 -0.73 5.84 -7.45
CA MET A 20 0.30 6.49 -6.65
C MET A 20 0.49 7.94 -7.10
N ASP A 21 0.65 8.19 -8.40
CA ASP A 21 0.78 9.52 -9.01
C ASP A 21 -0.42 10.41 -8.72
N TYR A 22 -1.64 9.85 -8.83
CA TYR A 22 -2.86 10.55 -8.46
C TYR A 22 -2.83 11.01 -7.00
N PHE A 23 -2.46 10.13 -6.07
CA PHE A 23 -2.37 10.49 -4.66
C PHE A 23 -1.17 11.39 -4.35
N GLN A 24 -0.05 11.24 -5.04
CA GLN A 24 1.09 12.16 -4.95
C GLN A 24 0.63 13.58 -5.32
N GLY A 25 -0.12 13.74 -6.41
CA GLY A 25 -0.68 15.05 -6.79
C GLY A 25 -1.59 15.67 -5.72
N LYS A 26 -2.45 14.86 -5.09
CA LYS A 26 -3.42 15.31 -4.07
C LYS A 26 -2.80 15.55 -2.69
N LEU A 27 -1.76 14.79 -2.34
CA LEU A 27 -1.19 14.71 -0.99
C LEU A 27 0.25 15.24 -0.90
N ARG A 28 0.83 15.79 -1.97
CA ARG A 28 2.23 16.28 -2.02
C ARG A 28 2.65 17.21 -0.89
N ASN A 29 1.71 17.96 -0.29
CA ASN A 29 2.01 18.87 0.82
C ASN A 29 1.99 18.17 2.19
N ILE A 30 1.56 16.91 2.25
CA ILE A 30 1.37 16.12 3.46
C ILE A 30 2.39 14.99 3.52
N ALA A 31 2.53 14.23 2.42
CA ALA A 31 3.35 13.05 2.37
C ALA A 31 4.00 12.83 1.00
N ASP A 32 5.18 12.21 1.03
CA ASP A 32 5.82 11.62 -0.14
C ASP A 32 5.31 10.20 -0.35
N MET A 33 4.87 9.89 -1.56
CA MET A 33 4.57 8.51 -1.97
C MET A 33 5.87 7.84 -2.43
N ARG A 34 6.13 6.63 -1.93
CA ARG A 34 7.29 5.81 -2.32
C ARG A 34 6.85 4.40 -2.66
N ASN A 35 7.55 3.76 -3.59
CA ASN A 35 7.45 2.32 -3.87
C ASN A 35 8.78 1.61 -3.53
N ILE A 36 8.88 0.32 -3.83
CA ILE A 36 10.12 -0.46 -3.59
C ILE A 36 11.27 0.04 -4.47
N ASP A 37 11.05 0.45 -5.71
CA ASP A 37 12.13 1.02 -6.55
C ASP A 37 12.74 2.29 -5.94
N ASN A 38 11.92 3.13 -5.32
CA ASN A 38 12.39 4.31 -4.61
C ASN A 38 13.27 3.95 -3.40
N ILE A 39 13.04 2.79 -2.78
CA ILE A 39 13.84 2.25 -1.67
C ILE A 39 15.16 1.69 -2.21
N LEU A 40 15.10 0.90 -3.29
CA LEU A 40 16.25 0.28 -3.95
C LEU A 40 17.24 1.34 -4.46
N VAL A 41 16.76 2.35 -5.19
CA VAL A 41 17.60 3.46 -5.70
C VAL A 41 18.31 4.22 -4.57
N ARG A 42 17.73 4.22 -3.37
CA ARG A 42 18.30 4.91 -2.20
C ARG A 42 19.19 3.99 -1.35
N ASN A 43 19.35 2.71 -1.71
CA ASN A 43 20.01 1.68 -0.91
C ASN A 43 19.44 1.59 0.53
N HIS A 44 18.14 1.82 0.67
CA HIS A 44 17.46 1.75 1.96
C HIS A 44 17.02 0.31 2.27
N ASP A 45 16.98 -0.05 3.55
CA ASP A 45 16.45 -1.33 4.00
C ASP A 45 14.92 -1.34 3.92
N PHE A 46 14.35 -2.26 3.13
CA PHE A 46 12.90 -2.36 2.92
C PHE A 46 12.13 -2.58 4.22
N ARG A 47 12.63 -3.43 5.13
CA ARG A 47 11.97 -3.69 6.41
C ARG A 47 11.97 -2.42 7.27
N TYR A 48 13.08 -1.69 7.27
CA TYR A 48 13.19 -0.42 7.96
C TYR A 48 12.16 0.60 7.43
N GLU A 49 12.09 0.80 6.11
CA GLU A 49 11.13 1.74 5.50
C GLU A 49 9.68 1.32 5.75
N LEU A 50 9.37 0.02 5.64
CA LEU A 50 8.04 -0.52 5.94
C LEU A 50 7.62 -0.23 7.39
N ARG A 51 8.55 -0.41 8.35
CA ARG A 51 8.28 -0.14 9.77
C ARG A 51 8.06 1.33 10.08
N HIS A 52 8.79 2.22 9.41
CA HIS A 52 8.83 3.65 9.74
C HIS A 52 7.92 4.52 8.87
N SER A 53 7.35 4.00 7.78
CA SER A 53 6.40 4.74 6.94
C SER A 53 5.11 5.06 7.70
N GLU A 54 4.66 6.30 7.71
CA GLU A 54 3.43 6.71 8.39
C GLU A 54 2.16 6.05 7.81
N CYS A 55 2.18 5.68 6.52
CA CYS A 55 1.10 4.94 5.89
C CYS A 55 1.65 3.87 4.94
N VAL A 56 0.95 2.74 4.82
CA VAL A 56 1.28 1.66 3.89
C VAL A 56 0.04 1.34 3.06
N VAL A 57 0.16 1.43 1.74
CA VAL A 57 -0.88 1.06 0.78
C VAL A 57 -0.45 -0.21 0.06
N LEU A 58 -1.15 -1.31 0.29
CA LEU A 58 -0.93 -2.58 -0.41
C LEU A 58 -1.96 -2.75 -1.51
N ILE A 59 -1.49 -2.96 -2.74
CA ILE A 59 -2.34 -3.42 -3.84
C ILE A 59 -2.54 -4.93 -3.66
N GLY A 60 -3.72 -5.30 -3.16
CA GLY A 60 -4.06 -6.65 -2.73
C GLY A 60 -4.58 -7.55 -3.85
N THR A 61 -3.87 -7.69 -4.97
CA THR A 61 -4.27 -8.68 -5.98
C THR A 61 -4.04 -10.11 -5.48
N PRO A 62 -4.74 -11.12 -6.05
CA PRO A 62 -4.52 -12.52 -5.67
C PRO A 62 -3.05 -12.95 -5.76
N GLN A 63 -2.28 -12.40 -6.72
CA GLN A 63 -0.84 -12.63 -6.84
C GLN A 63 -0.08 -12.05 -5.65
N ALA A 64 -0.23 -10.75 -5.37
CA ALA A 64 0.45 -10.07 -4.27
C ALA A 64 0.15 -10.75 -2.91
N LEU A 65 -1.12 -11.04 -2.66
CA LEU A 65 -1.55 -11.70 -1.43
C LEU A 65 -1.03 -13.14 -1.31
N SER A 66 -0.99 -13.90 -2.42
CA SER A 66 -0.38 -15.23 -2.44
C SER A 66 1.12 -15.17 -2.14
N LEU A 67 1.86 -14.21 -2.69
CA LEU A 67 3.28 -14.04 -2.41
C LEU A 67 3.53 -13.75 -0.92
N ILE A 68 2.74 -12.85 -0.33
CA ILE A 68 2.82 -12.57 1.12
C ILE A 68 2.47 -13.84 1.93
N GLN A 69 1.37 -14.50 1.62
CA GLN A 69 0.95 -15.68 2.37
C GLN A 69 1.98 -16.82 2.31
N LYS A 70 2.59 -17.04 1.14
CA LYS A 70 3.60 -18.07 0.91
C LYS A 70 5.03 -17.63 1.26
N LYS A 71 5.22 -16.39 1.74
CA LYS A 71 6.53 -15.80 2.07
C LYS A 71 7.50 -15.84 0.89
N GLN A 72 7.00 -15.54 -0.30
CA GLN A 72 7.74 -15.55 -1.56
C GLN A 72 8.12 -14.13 -1.96
N GLN A 73 9.21 -14.03 -2.72
CA GLN A 73 9.70 -12.77 -3.28
C GLN A 73 9.45 -12.75 -4.79
N GLU A 74 9.14 -11.56 -5.32
CA GLU A 74 9.24 -11.26 -6.74
C GLU A 74 10.56 -10.52 -6.96
N LYS A 75 11.25 -10.85 -8.06
CA LYS A 75 12.53 -10.27 -8.42
C LYS A 75 12.52 -9.78 -9.86
N ASP A 76 13.23 -8.69 -10.10
CA ASP A 76 13.69 -8.30 -11.42
C ASP A 76 15.21 -8.40 -11.45
N GLU A 77 15.74 -9.23 -12.33
CA GLU A 77 17.13 -9.68 -12.31
C GLU A 77 17.58 -10.15 -10.89
N ASP A 78 18.46 -9.39 -10.24
CA ASP A 78 18.97 -9.66 -8.89
C ASP A 78 18.25 -8.87 -7.79
N ASP A 79 17.42 -7.89 -8.15
CA ASP A 79 16.75 -6.97 -7.23
C ASP A 79 15.39 -7.53 -6.78
N ILE A 80 15.13 -7.45 -5.47
CA ILE A 80 13.83 -7.84 -4.90
C ILE A 80 12.86 -6.67 -5.06
N ILE A 81 11.93 -6.79 -6.00
CA ILE A 81 10.92 -5.78 -6.29
C ILE A 81 9.62 -5.98 -5.49
N PHE A 82 9.44 -7.15 -4.87
CA PHE A 82 8.37 -7.41 -3.91
C PHE A 82 8.80 -8.43 -2.87
N ASP A 83 8.95 -8.02 -1.60
CA ASP A 83 9.36 -8.93 -0.52
C ASP A 83 8.19 -9.43 0.33
N GLY A 84 7.46 -10.43 -0.19
CA GLY A 84 6.35 -11.05 0.51
C GLY A 84 6.74 -11.73 1.82
N LYS A 85 8.01 -12.13 1.99
CA LYS A 85 8.51 -12.69 3.26
C LYS A 85 8.57 -11.61 4.34
N VAL A 86 9.21 -10.47 4.06
CA VAL A 86 9.28 -9.35 5.00
C VAL A 86 7.89 -8.82 5.32
N MET A 87 7.04 -8.65 4.30
CA MET A 87 5.66 -8.21 4.49
C MET A 87 4.87 -9.17 5.38
N HIS A 88 5.01 -10.48 5.19
CA HIS A 88 4.32 -11.47 6.02
C HIS A 88 4.71 -11.35 7.49
N GLU A 89 6.01 -11.23 7.77
CA GLU A 89 6.55 -11.10 9.12
C GLU A 89 6.01 -9.82 9.77
N GLU A 90 6.15 -8.67 9.11
CA GLU A 90 5.67 -7.39 9.65
C GLU A 90 4.15 -7.35 9.81
N PHE A 91 3.37 -7.87 8.86
CA PHE A 91 1.91 -7.90 8.94
C PHE A 91 1.38 -8.94 9.94
N THR A 92 2.22 -9.84 10.44
CA THR A 92 1.86 -10.79 11.50
C THR A 92 2.28 -10.30 12.87
N GLU A 93 3.48 -9.71 12.97
CA GLU A 93 4.11 -9.35 14.24
C GLU A 93 3.83 -7.89 14.66
N ASN A 94 3.69 -6.98 13.69
CA ASN A 94 3.52 -5.56 13.94
C ASN A 94 2.03 -5.15 13.95
N LYS A 95 1.37 -5.41 15.08
CA LYS A 95 -0.06 -5.08 15.29
C LYS A 95 -0.37 -3.60 15.11
N GLU A 96 0.58 -2.71 15.42
CA GLU A 96 0.42 -1.27 15.28
C GLU A 96 0.30 -0.92 13.79
N LEU A 97 1.24 -1.38 12.96
CA LEU A 97 1.23 -1.16 11.52
C LEU A 97 -0.09 -1.64 10.89
N VAL A 98 -0.49 -2.88 11.19
CA VAL A 98 -1.70 -3.51 10.60
C VAL A 98 -2.98 -2.78 11.00
N LYS A 99 -3.08 -2.35 12.27
CA LYS A 99 -4.29 -1.69 12.78
C LYS A 99 -4.38 -0.22 12.38
N ASN A 100 -3.24 0.47 12.29
CA ASN A 100 -3.22 1.93 12.26
C ASN A 100 -2.71 2.52 10.96
N ARG A 101 -1.90 1.80 10.17
CA ARG A 101 -1.20 2.38 9.02
C ARG A 101 -1.44 1.66 7.70
N LEU A 102 -1.81 0.38 7.74
CA LEU A 102 -2.10 -0.43 6.56
C LEU A 102 -3.46 -0.07 5.93
N VAL A 103 -3.45 0.07 4.61
CA VAL A 103 -4.61 0.18 3.73
C VAL A 103 -4.44 -0.87 2.62
N ILE A 104 -5.51 -1.60 2.30
CA ILE A 104 -5.49 -2.61 1.23
C ILE A 104 -6.43 -2.15 0.11
N VAL A 105 -5.93 -2.12 -1.12
CA VAL A 105 -6.70 -1.75 -2.30
C VAL A 105 -6.75 -2.93 -3.26
N HIS A 106 -7.94 -3.39 -3.60
CA HIS A 106 -8.16 -4.42 -4.60
C HIS A 106 -8.61 -3.80 -5.92
N PHE A 107 -8.04 -4.26 -7.04
CA PHE A 107 -8.50 -3.88 -8.37
C PHE A 107 -9.60 -4.78 -8.93
N ALA A 108 -9.71 -6.00 -8.42
CA ALA A 108 -10.76 -6.95 -8.75
C ALA A 108 -11.64 -7.22 -7.51
N GLN A 109 -12.78 -7.88 -7.72
CA GLN A 109 -13.59 -8.33 -6.60
C GLN A 109 -12.80 -9.34 -5.77
N ARG A 110 -12.81 -9.12 -4.44
CA ARG A 110 -12.12 -9.99 -3.50
C ARG A 110 -12.74 -11.38 -3.50
N THR A 111 -11.90 -12.40 -3.39
CA THR A 111 -12.34 -13.79 -3.15
C THR A 111 -12.20 -14.17 -1.68
N GLU A 112 -12.96 -15.18 -1.23
CA GLU A 112 -12.85 -15.67 0.16
C GLU A 112 -11.44 -16.21 0.49
N ASN A 113 -10.67 -16.57 -0.53
CA ASN A 113 -9.30 -17.06 -0.40
C ASN A 113 -8.27 -15.94 -0.28
N ASP A 114 -8.65 -14.68 -0.52
CA ASP A 114 -7.73 -13.56 -0.46
C ASP A 114 -7.31 -13.32 0.99
N TRP A 115 -6.02 -13.51 1.22
CA TRP A 115 -5.38 -13.40 2.52
C TRP A 115 -5.50 -11.97 3.07
N ILE A 116 -5.87 -11.87 4.35
CA ILE A 116 -5.91 -10.61 5.12
C ILE A 116 -5.15 -10.85 6.42
N PRO A 117 -4.27 -9.92 6.85
CA PRO A 117 -3.57 -10.07 8.12
C PRO A 117 -4.54 -9.99 9.30
N ASN A 118 -4.26 -10.80 10.33
CA ASN A 118 -5.09 -10.86 11.52
C ASN A 118 -5.16 -9.51 12.24
N GLY A 119 -6.37 -9.05 12.56
CA GLY A 119 -6.60 -7.78 13.25
C GLY A 119 -6.58 -6.55 12.35
N PHE A 120 -6.55 -6.73 11.02
CA PHE A 120 -6.76 -5.65 10.05
C PHE A 120 -8.16 -5.05 10.17
N ASP A 121 -8.25 -3.72 10.01
CA ASP A 121 -9.51 -2.98 9.98
C ASP A 121 -10.11 -3.02 8.57
N GLU A 122 -11.14 -3.83 8.34
CA GLU A 122 -11.80 -3.97 7.03
C GLU A 122 -12.36 -2.64 6.48
N LYS A 123 -12.56 -1.62 7.32
CA LYS A 123 -12.93 -0.26 6.85
C LYS A 123 -11.80 0.44 6.07
N ARG A 124 -10.62 -0.17 5.99
CA ARG A 124 -9.44 0.27 5.22
C ARG A 124 -9.20 -0.61 4.01
N LEU A 125 -10.15 -1.48 3.70
CA LEU A 125 -10.19 -2.24 2.47
C LEU A 125 -10.99 -1.47 1.42
N PHE A 126 -10.36 -1.23 0.28
CA PHE A 126 -10.95 -0.49 -0.82
C PHE A 126 -11.00 -1.35 -2.08
N HIS A 127 -12.06 -1.19 -2.85
CA HIS A 127 -12.16 -1.78 -4.19
C HIS A 127 -12.17 -0.65 -5.23
N VAL A 128 -11.11 -0.54 -6.02
CA VAL A 128 -10.99 0.41 -7.12
C VAL A 128 -11.01 -0.38 -8.42
N GLU A 129 -12.20 -0.46 -9.03
CA GLU A 129 -12.46 -1.30 -10.19
C GLU A 129 -11.39 -1.13 -11.28
N ASN A 130 -10.74 -2.24 -11.63
CA ASN A 130 -9.68 -2.32 -12.63
C ASN A 130 -8.48 -1.37 -12.40
N GLY A 131 -8.34 -0.79 -11.21
CA GLY A 131 -7.34 0.26 -10.93
C GLY A 131 -7.60 1.53 -11.73
N ILE A 132 -8.85 1.79 -12.15
CA ILE A 132 -9.19 2.97 -12.94
C ILE A 132 -9.15 4.21 -12.04
N VAL A 133 -8.39 5.21 -12.50
CA VAL A 133 -8.22 6.50 -11.82
C VAL A 133 -8.66 7.61 -12.77
N PRO A 134 -9.94 8.04 -12.72
CA PRO A 134 -10.42 9.15 -13.54
C PRO A 134 -9.75 10.47 -13.15
N LEU A 135 -9.62 11.40 -14.10
CA LEU A 135 -9.01 12.71 -13.87
C LEU A 135 -9.71 13.50 -12.75
N ASP A 136 -11.05 13.45 -12.74
CA ASP A 136 -11.88 14.12 -11.72
C ASP A 136 -12.02 13.29 -10.43
N GLY A 137 -11.36 12.12 -10.36
CA GLY A 137 -11.48 11.17 -9.27
C GLY A 137 -12.76 10.33 -9.32
N SER A 138 -13.05 9.65 -8.22
CA SER A 138 -14.27 8.88 -8.01
C SER A 138 -14.65 8.91 -6.51
N PRO A 139 -15.89 8.59 -6.14
CA PRO A 139 -16.27 8.51 -4.73
C PRO A 139 -15.36 7.59 -3.92
N THR A 140 -14.95 6.46 -4.49
CA THR A 140 -14.00 5.54 -3.85
C THR A 140 -12.63 6.17 -3.67
N LEU A 141 -12.10 6.85 -4.68
CA LEU A 141 -10.79 7.52 -4.59
C LEU A 141 -10.82 8.69 -3.60
N ALA A 142 -11.93 9.43 -3.53
CA ALA A 142 -12.12 10.50 -2.54
C ALA A 142 -12.18 9.92 -1.12
N HIS A 143 -12.85 8.78 -0.92
CA HIS A 143 -12.87 8.11 0.38
C HIS A 143 -11.49 7.53 0.76
N LEU A 144 -10.77 6.95 -0.21
CA LEU A 144 -9.39 6.50 -0.02
C LEU A 144 -8.47 7.69 0.35
N GLU A 145 -8.55 8.81 -0.37
CA GLU A 145 -7.82 10.04 -0.06
C GLU A 145 -8.09 10.50 1.38
N TYR A 146 -9.35 10.55 1.79
CA TYR A 146 -9.74 10.91 3.15
C TYR A 146 -9.11 9.97 4.19
N ARG A 147 -9.12 8.65 3.93
CA ARG A 147 -8.50 7.68 4.84
C ARG A 147 -6.99 7.82 4.90
N LEU A 148 -6.32 8.05 3.77
CA LEU A 148 -4.87 8.31 3.74
C LEU A 148 -4.54 9.58 4.54
N LYS A 149 -5.28 10.67 4.32
CA LYS A 149 -5.14 11.91 5.12
C LYS A 149 -5.33 11.66 6.61
N LYS A 150 -6.31 10.84 6.99
CA LYS A 150 -6.57 10.53 8.40
C LYS A 150 -5.47 9.71 9.04
N ILE A 151 -4.89 8.75 8.32
CA ILE A 151 -3.73 8.00 8.82
C ILE A 151 -2.53 8.93 8.95
N LEU A 152 -2.27 9.74 7.91
CA LEU A 152 -1.11 10.61 7.86
C LEU A 152 -1.20 11.72 8.91
N LEU A 153 -2.31 12.42 9.05
CA LEU A 153 -2.46 13.57 9.95
C LEU A 153 -2.94 13.18 11.36
N GLY A 154 -3.46 11.97 11.56
CA GLY A 154 -4.06 11.58 12.83
C GLY A 154 -5.31 12.42 13.13
N ASP A 155 -5.49 12.78 14.40
CA ASP A 155 -6.61 13.59 14.88
C ASP A 155 -6.47 15.09 14.54
N ASP A 156 -5.36 15.51 13.94
CA ASP A 156 -5.12 16.90 13.48
C ASP A 156 -5.98 17.29 12.26
N LEU A 157 -6.89 16.41 11.81
CA LEU A 157 -7.91 16.71 10.79
C LEU A 157 -9.06 17.59 11.29
N ILE A 158 -9.04 18.00 12.56
CA ILE A 158 -9.98 19.00 13.09
C ILE A 158 -9.34 20.39 12.99
N VAL A 159 -9.46 21.01 11.81
CA VAL A 159 -9.36 22.48 11.65
C VAL A 159 -10.48 22.94 10.73
#